data_AF-A0A4U7API3-F1
#
_entry.id   AF-A0A4U7API3-F1
#
_cell.length_a   1.000
_cell.length_b   1.000
_cell.length_c   1.000
_cell.angle_alpha   90.00
_cell.angle_beta   90.00
_cell.angle_gamma   90.00
#
_symmetry.space_group_name_H-M   'P 1'
#
loop_
_entity.id
_entity.type
_entity.pdbx_description
1 polymer ?
#
loop_
_entity_poly.entity_id
_entity_poly.type
_entity_poly.pdbx_seq_one_letter_code
_entity_poly.pdbx_strand_id
1 'polypeptide(L)'
;MSVNHKLAHLALETICHDAEPIFGSKSTEGSTEWSTWMAKYPDDTKLAHMNIPGAHDAATWNYTTETQQSLAHVTSLAKQQVPPPDWLRCQGQSISQMLNAGVRAFDLRYEQDATKQTLVFWHGPALLSQTATVNDVMFGFYQWLSDHPSEVVFLSFQREGSVDNAADVQMHIYDMLTSPAAKEYILSTSDTLEILGQARGKIVLLRRFDLDLLPPSYETNVPGLRFSPEDWTDNGASITIAYNSEHDPGTGKGLAYIEDYYGPETSPSSSLQENVEVNMKAVLSHLDKAADGHLPDGLFWGFASGKNVRHDVAITPRLMALGDGTVRGVNDRLMEYFKDKRGKRFGIVMFDFCEEPHELIPTFLSLQAP
;
A
#
# COMPACT_ATOMS: atom_id res chain seq x y z
N MET A 1 25.59 -4.47 -28.10
CA MET A 1 25.66 -4.24 -26.64
C MET A 1 26.95 -4.85 -26.13
N SER A 2 27.66 -4.16 -25.21
CA SER A 2 28.88 -4.72 -24.59
C SER A 2 28.54 -5.93 -23.70
N VAL A 3 29.50 -6.81 -23.43
CA VAL A 3 29.30 -7.98 -22.55
C VAL A 3 28.78 -7.57 -21.18
N ASN A 4 29.27 -6.44 -20.64
CA ASN A 4 28.82 -5.88 -19.36
C ASN A 4 27.34 -5.46 -19.38
N HIS A 5 26.86 -4.89 -20.50
CA HIS A 5 25.43 -4.57 -20.65
C HIS A 5 24.54 -5.82 -20.67
N LYS A 6 25.01 -6.90 -21.30
CA LYS A 6 24.25 -8.16 -21.36
C LYS A 6 24.15 -8.81 -19.97
N LEU A 7 25.23 -8.81 -19.19
CA LEU A 7 25.22 -9.38 -17.84
C LEU A 7 24.34 -8.56 -16.88
N ALA A 8 24.39 -7.23 -16.94
CA ALA A 8 23.52 -6.38 -16.13
C ALA A 8 22.03 -6.62 -16.43
N HIS A 9 21.69 -6.80 -17.72
CA HIS A 9 20.32 -7.10 -18.13
C HIS A 9 19.85 -8.47 -17.63
N LEU A 10 20.65 -9.53 -17.80
CA LEU A 10 20.32 -10.86 -17.28
C LEU A 10 20.19 -10.87 -15.75
N ALA A 11 21.02 -10.09 -15.05
CA ALA A 11 20.91 -9.95 -13.60
C ALA A 11 19.59 -9.28 -13.20
N LEU A 12 19.19 -8.22 -13.90
CA LEU A 12 17.89 -7.57 -13.68
C LEU A 12 16.72 -8.52 -13.98
N GLU A 13 16.76 -9.27 -15.08
CA GLU A 13 15.76 -10.29 -15.39
C GLU A 13 15.66 -11.35 -14.29
N THR A 14 16.80 -11.79 -13.74
CA THR A 14 16.83 -12.75 -12.61
C THR A 14 16.16 -12.15 -11.37
N ILE A 15 16.52 -10.93 -10.98
CA ILE A 15 15.93 -10.26 -9.81
C ILE A 15 14.42 -10.06 -10.00
N CYS A 16 13.97 -9.61 -11.17
CA CYS A 16 12.56 -9.45 -11.46
C CYS A 16 11.81 -10.79 -11.49
N HIS A 17 12.46 -11.88 -11.91
CA HIS A 17 11.89 -13.22 -11.85
C HIS A 17 11.70 -13.68 -10.39
N ASP A 18 12.71 -13.47 -9.54
CA ASP A 18 12.64 -13.83 -8.12
C ASP A 18 11.55 -13.04 -7.37
N ALA A 19 11.23 -11.81 -7.84
CA ALA A 19 10.15 -10.98 -7.33
C ALA A 19 8.74 -11.47 -7.71
N GLU A 20 8.57 -12.30 -8.74
CA GLU A 20 7.26 -12.67 -9.32
C GLU A 20 6.22 -13.19 -8.31
N PRO A 21 6.56 -14.00 -7.28
CA PRO A 21 5.58 -14.47 -6.30
C PRO A 21 4.85 -13.35 -5.55
N ILE A 22 5.45 -12.17 -5.45
CA ILE A 22 4.88 -11.00 -4.76
C ILE A 22 4.55 -9.88 -5.76
N PHE A 23 5.47 -9.55 -6.67
CA PHE A 23 5.28 -8.46 -7.62
C PHE A 23 4.33 -8.85 -8.79
N GLY A 24 4.28 -10.14 -9.13
CA GLY A 24 3.67 -10.64 -10.36
C GLY A 24 4.63 -10.60 -11.54
N SER A 25 4.38 -11.48 -12.52
CA SER A 25 5.15 -11.50 -13.76
C SER A 25 4.86 -10.27 -14.61
N LYS A 26 5.83 -9.90 -15.45
CA LYS A 26 5.64 -8.81 -16.41
C LYS A 26 4.45 -9.17 -17.31
N SER A 27 3.40 -8.35 -17.30
CA SER A 27 2.20 -8.62 -18.09
C SER A 27 2.56 -8.69 -19.58
N THR A 28 2.07 -9.74 -20.24
CA THR A 28 2.08 -9.82 -21.71
C THR A 28 0.92 -9.03 -22.32
N GLU A 29 -0.09 -8.70 -21.51
CA GLU A 29 -1.12 -7.73 -21.82
C GLU A 29 -0.49 -6.33 -21.81
N GLY A 30 -0.60 -5.63 -22.94
CA GLY A 30 0.03 -4.33 -23.16
C GLY A 30 -0.48 -3.25 -22.20
N SER A 31 0.24 -2.12 -22.17
CA SER A 31 -0.13 -0.92 -21.40
C SER A 31 -1.60 -0.56 -21.62
N THR A 32 -2.40 -0.52 -20.55
CA THR A 32 -3.76 0.05 -20.59
C THR A 32 -3.67 1.58 -20.58
N GLU A 33 -4.76 2.29 -20.88
CA GLU A 33 -4.80 3.75 -20.70
C GLU A 33 -4.60 4.21 -19.24
N TRP A 34 -4.76 3.30 -18.28
CA TRP A 34 -4.57 3.53 -16.86
C TRP A 34 -3.13 3.26 -16.40
N SER A 35 -2.29 2.63 -17.22
CA SER A 35 -0.86 2.47 -16.90
C SER A 35 -0.08 3.79 -16.93
N THR A 36 -0.62 4.84 -17.57
CA THR A 36 0.04 6.16 -17.73
C THR A 36 -0.91 7.33 -17.40
N TRP A 37 -1.88 7.12 -16.50
CA TRP A 37 -2.92 8.12 -16.25
C TRP A 37 -2.39 9.43 -15.67
N MET A 38 -1.30 9.39 -14.89
CA MET A 38 -0.70 10.60 -14.31
C MET A 38 -0.03 11.48 -15.38
N ALA A 39 0.29 10.95 -16.58
CA ALA A 39 0.83 11.73 -17.70
C ALA A 39 -0.11 12.87 -18.15
N LYS A 40 -1.41 12.76 -17.87
CA LYS A 40 -2.42 13.73 -18.28
C LYS A 40 -2.44 14.99 -17.39
N TYR A 41 -1.90 14.89 -16.16
CA TYR A 41 -1.92 15.96 -15.18
C TYR A 41 -0.74 16.93 -15.39
N PRO A 42 -0.91 18.24 -15.17
CA PRO A 42 0.18 19.20 -15.16
C PRO A 42 1.25 18.91 -14.11
N ASP A 43 2.50 19.28 -14.40
CA ASP A 43 3.64 19.04 -13.51
C ASP A 43 3.55 19.81 -12.18
N ASP A 44 2.82 20.93 -12.14
CA ASP A 44 2.58 21.74 -10.94
C ASP A 44 1.43 21.22 -10.07
N THR A 45 0.77 20.13 -10.46
CA THR A 45 -0.21 19.42 -9.63
C THR A 45 0.45 18.98 -8.32
N LYS A 46 -0.05 19.44 -7.17
CA LYS A 46 0.42 18.94 -5.87
C LYS A 46 -0.04 17.50 -5.67
N LEU A 47 0.85 16.60 -5.25
CA LEU A 47 0.48 15.21 -5.00
C LEU A 47 -0.60 15.07 -3.91
N ALA A 48 -0.60 15.93 -2.88
CA ALA A 48 -1.65 16.00 -1.86
C ALA A 48 -3.05 16.33 -2.44
N HIS A 49 -3.12 16.82 -3.67
CA HIS A 49 -4.37 17.25 -4.31
C HIS A 49 -4.98 16.17 -5.19
N MET A 50 -4.29 15.05 -5.40
CA MET A 50 -4.70 13.99 -6.33
C MET A 50 -5.55 12.92 -5.64
N ASN A 51 -6.47 12.32 -6.41
CA ASN A 51 -7.09 11.05 -6.06
C ASN A 51 -6.18 9.91 -6.50
N ILE A 52 -5.69 9.13 -5.54
CA ILE A 52 -4.69 8.08 -5.75
C ILE A 52 -5.29 6.74 -5.29
N PRO A 53 -5.66 5.84 -6.21
CA PRO A 53 -6.14 4.52 -5.84
C PRO A 53 -4.98 3.70 -5.24
N GLY A 54 -5.27 3.04 -4.13
CA GLY A 54 -4.30 2.24 -3.38
C GLY A 54 -4.77 0.81 -3.12
N ALA A 55 -3.82 -0.07 -2.83
CA ALA A 55 -4.06 -1.46 -2.48
C ALA A 55 -3.55 -1.75 -1.05
N HIS A 56 -4.47 -2.17 -0.18
CA HIS A 56 -4.14 -2.65 1.16
C HIS A 56 -3.53 -4.07 1.08
N ASP A 57 -2.50 -4.34 1.89
CA ASP A 57 -1.77 -5.60 1.96
C ASP A 57 -1.50 -6.23 0.57
N ALA A 58 -0.93 -5.42 -0.33
CA ALA A 58 -0.85 -5.71 -1.76
C ALA A 58 -0.08 -7.01 -2.09
N ALA A 59 0.87 -7.38 -1.23
CA ALA A 59 1.69 -8.58 -1.37
C ALA A 59 0.90 -9.90 -1.15
N THR A 60 -0.33 -9.84 -0.65
CA THR A 60 -1.12 -11.03 -0.29
C THR A 60 -1.83 -11.67 -1.48
N TRP A 61 -1.71 -11.12 -2.69
CA TRP A 61 -2.53 -11.51 -3.84
C TRP A 61 -2.47 -13.00 -4.19
N ASN A 62 -1.33 -13.64 -3.96
CA ASN A 62 -1.08 -15.05 -4.24
C ASN A 62 -1.16 -15.95 -3.00
N TYR A 63 -1.60 -15.44 -1.85
CA TYR A 63 -1.65 -16.20 -0.61
C TYR A 63 -2.91 -17.10 -0.54
N THR A 64 -2.87 -18.20 -1.29
CA THR A 64 -3.92 -19.23 -1.33
C THR A 64 -3.65 -20.38 -0.35
N THR A 65 -4.58 -21.32 -0.26
CA THR A 65 -4.38 -22.59 0.47
C THR A 65 -3.14 -23.33 -0.01
N GLU A 66 -2.92 -23.41 -1.32
CA GLU A 66 -1.77 -24.06 -1.93
C GLU A 66 -0.47 -23.33 -1.56
N THR A 67 -0.46 -22.01 -1.64
CA THR A 67 0.70 -21.19 -1.24
C THR A 67 1.03 -21.40 0.24
N GLN A 68 0.03 -21.29 1.13
CA GLN A 68 0.22 -21.52 2.56
C GLN A 68 0.77 -22.93 2.85
N GLN A 69 0.25 -23.97 2.18
CA GLN A 69 0.74 -25.34 2.33
C GLN A 69 2.19 -25.48 1.85
N SER A 70 2.53 -24.85 0.72
CA SER A 70 3.89 -24.89 0.18
C SER A 70 4.91 -24.22 1.11
N LEU A 71 4.52 -23.14 1.80
CA LEU A 71 5.36 -22.37 2.71
C LEU A 71 5.37 -22.91 4.13
N ALA A 72 4.47 -23.83 4.49
CA ALA A 72 4.27 -24.31 5.87
C ALA A 72 5.57 -24.75 6.57
N HIS A 73 6.48 -25.40 5.84
CA HIS A 73 7.76 -25.85 6.38
C HIS A 73 8.66 -24.68 6.83
N VAL A 74 8.70 -23.57 6.09
CA VAL A 74 9.45 -22.36 6.46
C VAL A 74 8.70 -21.56 7.51
N THR A 75 7.40 -21.32 7.30
CA THR A 75 6.58 -20.51 8.23
C THR A 75 6.54 -21.11 9.64
N SER A 76 6.59 -22.44 9.76
CA SER A 76 6.65 -23.12 11.06
C SER A 76 7.88 -22.75 11.90
N LEU A 77 8.97 -22.29 11.27
CA LEU A 77 10.18 -21.84 11.96
C LEU A 77 9.94 -20.55 12.78
N ALA A 78 8.96 -19.74 12.38
CA ALA A 78 8.53 -18.56 13.14
C ALA A 78 7.73 -18.93 14.41
N LYS A 79 7.34 -20.21 14.58
CA LYS A 79 6.61 -20.73 15.75
C LYS A 79 5.28 -20.02 16.04
N GLN A 80 4.63 -19.48 15.01
CA GLN A 80 3.32 -18.85 15.12
C GLN A 80 2.25 -19.72 14.46
N GLN A 81 1.04 -19.71 15.03
CA GLN A 81 -0.11 -20.35 14.41
C GLN A 81 -0.61 -19.45 13.28
N VAL A 82 -0.65 -20.00 12.07
CA VAL A 82 -1.15 -19.29 10.89
C VAL A 82 -2.65 -19.57 10.74
N PRO A 83 -3.51 -18.54 10.66
CA PRO A 83 -4.94 -18.72 10.41
C PRO A 83 -5.20 -19.21 8.97
N PRO A 84 -6.46 -19.54 8.63
CA PRO A 84 -6.87 -19.79 7.25
C PRO A 84 -6.44 -18.66 6.28
N PRO A 85 -6.10 -18.98 5.02
CA PRO A 85 -5.49 -18.01 4.11
C PRO A 85 -6.48 -16.91 3.68
N ASP A 86 -7.78 -17.22 3.65
CA ASP A 86 -8.85 -16.27 3.38
C ASP A 86 -9.02 -15.20 4.48
N TRP A 87 -8.47 -15.42 5.69
CA TRP A 87 -8.44 -14.40 6.74
C TRP A 87 -7.35 -13.33 6.51
N LEU A 88 -6.41 -13.62 5.63
CA LEU A 88 -5.19 -12.85 5.40
C LEU A 88 -5.10 -12.31 3.97
N ARG A 89 -5.78 -12.93 3.00
CA ARG A 89 -5.73 -12.49 1.60
C ARG A 89 -6.57 -11.24 1.39
N CYS A 90 -5.93 -10.19 0.89
CA CYS A 90 -6.52 -8.86 0.68
C CYS A 90 -6.63 -8.47 -0.80
N GLN A 91 -5.94 -9.16 -1.71
CA GLN A 91 -6.01 -8.89 -3.15
C GLN A 91 -6.18 -10.18 -3.96
N GLY A 92 -6.70 -10.06 -5.18
CA GLY A 92 -6.72 -11.13 -6.18
C GLY A 92 -5.79 -10.88 -7.38
N GLN A 93 -5.32 -9.65 -7.57
CA GLN A 93 -4.36 -9.27 -8.62
C GLN A 93 -2.97 -8.97 -8.07
N SER A 94 -1.95 -9.29 -8.87
CA SER A 94 -0.56 -8.97 -8.54
C SER A 94 -0.27 -7.47 -8.58
N ILE A 95 0.82 -7.04 -7.93
CA ILE A 95 1.26 -5.63 -7.92
C ILE A 95 1.42 -5.09 -9.35
N SER A 96 2.04 -5.85 -10.24
CA SER A 96 2.21 -5.47 -11.65
C SER A 96 0.88 -5.26 -12.38
N GLN A 97 -0.13 -6.12 -12.12
CA GLN A 97 -1.48 -5.95 -12.67
C GLN A 97 -2.18 -4.73 -12.07
N MET A 98 -2.08 -4.51 -10.76
CA MET A 98 -2.64 -3.35 -10.08
C MET A 98 -2.04 -2.03 -10.60
N LEU A 99 -0.72 -1.99 -10.81
CA LEU A 99 -0.04 -0.87 -11.46
C LEU A 99 -0.62 -0.60 -12.86
N ASN A 100 -0.81 -1.63 -13.66
CA ASN A 100 -1.40 -1.50 -15.00
C ASN A 100 -2.89 -1.14 -14.97
N ALA A 101 -3.61 -1.46 -13.89
CA ALA A 101 -5.01 -1.08 -13.68
C ALA A 101 -5.18 0.37 -13.19
N GLY A 102 -4.09 1.02 -12.76
CA GLY A 102 -4.08 2.42 -12.34
C GLY A 102 -3.78 2.64 -10.86
N VAL A 103 -3.61 1.58 -10.06
CA VAL A 103 -3.20 1.68 -8.65
C VAL A 103 -1.82 2.31 -8.56
N ARG A 104 -1.65 3.26 -7.63
CA ARG A 104 -0.38 3.98 -7.43
C ARG A 104 0.03 4.04 -5.96
N ALA A 105 -0.76 3.55 -5.02
CA ALA A 105 -0.35 3.41 -3.62
C ALA A 105 -0.40 1.94 -3.19
N PHE A 106 0.63 1.46 -2.50
CA PHE A 106 0.73 0.05 -2.09
C PHE A 106 1.12 -0.04 -0.62
N ASP A 107 0.31 -0.73 0.17
CA ASP A 107 0.66 -1.13 1.53
C ASP A 107 1.49 -2.43 1.47
N LEU A 108 2.74 -2.33 1.92
CA LEU A 108 3.76 -3.36 1.86
C LEU A 108 4.25 -3.67 3.25
N ARG A 109 3.99 -4.91 3.67
CA ARG A 109 4.24 -5.36 5.02
C ARG A 109 5.34 -6.38 5.07
N TYR A 110 6.31 -6.14 5.94
CA TYR A 110 7.58 -6.87 5.92
C TYR A 110 8.04 -7.28 7.31
N GLU A 111 8.89 -8.30 7.32
CA GLU A 111 9.71 -8.70 8.45
C GLU A 111 10.89 -9.52 7.91
N GLN A 112 11.87 -9.80 8.76
CA GLN A 112 12.95 -10.72 8.47
C GLN A 112 12.46 -12.10 8.01
N ASP A 113 13.25 -12.71 7.14
CA ASP A 113 13.11 -14.11 6.79
C ASP A 113 13.56 -15.03 7.94
N ALA A 114 13.33 -16.34 7.81
CA ALA A 114 13.69 -17.31 8.85
C ALA A 114 15.21 -17.36 9.13
N THR A 115 16.06 -16.93 8.19
CA THR A 115 17.51 -16.85 8.39
C THR A 115 17.97 -15.53 9.00
N LYS A 116 17.08 -14.54 9.10
CA LYS A 116 17.34 -13.17 9.60
C LYS A 116 18.34 -12.38 8.76
N GLN A 117 18.52 -12.74 7.49
CA GLN A 117 19.49 -12.10 6.59
C GLN A 117 18.86 -11.13 5.62
N THR A 118 17.57 -11.30 5.33
CA THR A 118 16.87 -10.47 4.35
C THR A 118 15.50 -10.08 4.88
N LEU A 119 14.91 -9.07 4.27
CA LEU A 119 13.50 -8.71 4.50
C LEU A 119 12.65 -9.41 3.44
N VAL A 120 11.56 -10.01 3.88
CA VAL A 120 10.54 -10.66 3.05
C VAL A 120 9.15 -10.16 3.47
N PHE A 121 8.13 -10.53 2.71
CA PHE A 121 6.78 -10.05 2.96
C PHE A 121 6.00 -10.99 3.89
N TRP A 122 5.32 -10.38 4.85
CA TRP A 122 4.50 -11.04 5.85
C TRP A 122 3.13 -10.36 5.95
N HIS A 123 2.10 -11.10 6.36
CA HIS A 123 0.85 -10.54 6.87
C HIS A 123 0.43 -11.32 8.11
N GLY A 124 0.56 -10.68 9.27
CA GLY A 124 0.55 -11.35 10.56
C GLY A 124 1.56 -12.51 10.59
N PRO A 125 1.13 -13.72 10.99
CA PRO A 125 2.01 -14.89 11.08
C PRO A 125 2.32 -15.57 9.73
N ALA A 126 1.82 -15.04 8.61
CA ALA A 126 1.96 -15.68 7.31
C ALA A 126 3.13 -15.11 6.50
N LEU A 127 4.10 -15.96 6.20
CA LEU A 127 5.10 -15.70 5.17
C LEU A 127 4.41 -15.75 3.80
N LEU A 128 4.61 -14.72 2.97
CA LEU A 128 3.94 -14.62 1.66
C LEU A 128 4.78 -15.19 0.51
N SER A 129 6.11 -15.22 0.66
CA SER A 129 7.03 -15.85 -0.29
C SER A 129 8.34 -16.22 0.39
N GLN A 130 8.94 -17.34 -0.03
CA GLN A 130 10.27 -17.76 0.42
C GLN A 130 11.40 -17.30 -0.50
N THR A 131 11.09 -16.79 -1.70
CA THR A 131 12.09 -16.37 -2.71
C THR A 131 12.08 -14.87 -2.94
N ALA A 132 10.92 -14.22 -2.90
CA ALA A 132 10.79 -12.80 -3.19
C ALA A 132 11.14 -11.97 -1.96
N THR A 133 12.32 -11.37 -1.95
CA THR A 133 12.70 -10.41 -0.93
C THR A 133 12.06 -9.05 -1.19
N VAL A 134 12.04 -8.19 -0.17
CA VAL A 134 11.63 -6.78 -0.34
C VAL A 134 12.49 -6.08 -1.39
N ASN A 135 13.80 -6.38 -1.44
CA ASN A 135 14.70 -5.79 -2.42
C ASN A 135 14.34 -6.20 -3.85
N ASP A 136 14.02 -7.46 -4.10
CA ASP A 136 13.64 -7.94 -5.44
C ASP A 136 12.37 -7.24 -5.93
N VAL A 137 11.38 -7.10 -5.04
CA VAL A 137 10.12 -6.39 -5.33
C VAL A 137 10.36 -4.90 -5.61
N MET A 138 11.29 -4.25 -4.91
CA MET A 138 11.68 -2.86 -5.21
C MET A 138 12.25 -2.73 -6.63
N PHE A 139 13.05 -3.69 -7.08
CA PHE A 139 13.52 -3.73 -8.48
C PHE A 139 12.37 -3.92 -9.49
N GLY A 140 11.32 -4.66 -9.11
CA GLY A 140 10.07 -4.70 -9.87
C GLY A 140 9.45 -3.32 -10.07
N PHE A 141 9.31 -2.53 -8.99
CA PHE A 141 8.83 -1.16 -9.06
C PHE A 141 9.75 -0.23 -9.87
N TYR A 142 11.08 -0.34 -9.69
CA TYR A 142 12.06 0.45 -10.44
C TYR A 142 11.96 0.19 -11.95
N GLN A 143 11.87 -1.08 -12.34
CA GLN A 143 11.69 -1.45 -13.74
C GLN A 143 10.36 -0.94 -14.29
N TRP A 144 9.27 -1.04 -13.51
CA TRP A 144 7.97 -0.53 -13.95
C TRP A 144 7.98 0.99 -14.14
N LEU A 145 8.59 1.75 -13.22
CA LEU A 145 8.75 3.21 -13.35
C LEU A 145 9.66 3.61 -14.52
N SER A 146 10.69 2.80 -14.82
CA SER A 146 11.52 2.99 -16.02
C SER A 146 10.71 2.88 -17.30
N ASP A 147 9.76 1.94 -17.33
CA ASP A 147 8.86 1.73 -18.46
C ASP A 147 7.71 2.78 -18.49
N HIS A 148 7.41 3.44 -17.36
CA HIS A 148 6.33 4.42 -17.18
C HIS A 148 6.80 5.72 -16.50
N PRO A 149 7.70 6.50 -17.12
CA PRO A 149 8.38 7.62 -16.47
C PRO A 149 7.46 8.80 -16.14
N SER A 150 6.21 8.81 -16.60
CA SER A 150 5.22 9.83 -16.24
C SER A 150 4.60 9.60 -14.86
N GLU A 151 4.71 8.40 -14.31
CA GLU A 151 3.96 7.95 -13.15
C GLU A 151 4.74 8.13 -11.86
N VAL A 152 4.01 8.13 -10.74
CA VAL A 152 4.55 8.20 -9.38
C VAL A 152 3.93 7.08 -8.56
N VAL A 153 4.74 6.36 -7.81
CA VAL A 153 4.27 5.26 -6.95
C VAL A 153 4.48 5.61 -5.48
N PHE A 154 3.48 5.37 -4.66
CA PHE A 154 3.53 5.54 -3.20
C PHE A 154 3.70 4.16 -2.58
N LEU A 155 4.77 3.96 -1.81
CA LEU A 155 5.00 2.71 -1.10
C LEU A 155 4.91 2.96 0.40
N SER A 156 3.87 2.40 1.02
CA SER A 156 3.73 2.32 2.47
C SER A 156 4.47 1.10 2.97
N PHE A 157 5.47 1.30 3.84
CA PHE A 157 6.20 0.22 4.46
C PHE A 157 5.86 0.12 5.94
N GLN A 158 5.32 -1.02 6.37
CA GLN A 158 5.04 -1.33 7.77
C GLN A 158 5.72 -2.63 8.16
N ARG A 159 6.29 -2.67 9.37
CA ARG A 159 6.82 -3.90 9.95
C ARG A 159 5.69 -4.71 10.61
N GLU A 160 5.64 -6.02 10.36
CA GLU A 160 4.63 -6.93 10.93
C GLU A 160 5.06 -7.61 12.24
N GLY A 161 6.36 -7.81 12.48
CA GLY A 161 6.83 -8.65 13.57
C GLY A 161 6.93 -7.98 14.93
N SER A 162 6.84 -8.81 15.97
CA SER A 162 6.90 -8.43 17.37
C SER A 162 8.32 -8.58 17.94
N VAL A 163 9.01 -7.44 18.04
CA VAL A 163 10.06 -7.13 19.04
C VAL A 163 11.45 -7.77 18.87
N ASP A 164 11.62 -9.01 18.37
CA ASP A 164 12.95 -9.62 18.27
C ASP A 164 13.82 -8.97 17.17
N ASN A 165 15.13 -8.81 17.45
CA ASN A 165 16.18 -8.28 16.54
C ASN A 165 15.82 -7.00 15.75
N ALA A 166 15.04 -6.11 16.38
CA ALA A 166 14.53 -4.90 15.75
C ALA A 166 15.61 -4.00 15.12
N ALA A 167 16.82 -3.94 15.69
CA ALA A 167 17.92 -3.14 15.14
C ALA A 167 18.43 -3.67 13.78
N ASP A 168 18.49 -5.00 13.59
CA ASP A 168 18.91 -5.60 12.32
C ASP A 168 17.86 -5.34 11.23
N VAL A 169 16.57 -5.40 11.60
CA VAL A 169 15.46 -5.06 10.70
C VAL A 169 15.58 -3.61 10.24
N GLN A 170 15.81 -2.68 11.19
CA GLN A 170 16.02 -1.26 10.90
C GLN A 170 17.26 -1.04 10.01
N MET A 171 18.35 -1.78 10.23
CA MET A 171 19.53 -1.69 9.36
C MET A 171 19.23 -2.19 7.95
N HIS A 172 18.57 -3.34 7.79
CA HIS A 172 18.25 -3.88 6.46
C HIS A 172 17.30 -2.97 5.67
N ILE A 173 16.27 -2.40 6.30
CA ILE A 173 15.37 -1.49 5.61
C ILE A 173 16.09 -0.19 5.24
N TYR A 174 16.97 0.33 6.12
CA TYR A 174 17.82 1.48 5.83
C TYR A 174 18.75 1.23 4.63
N ASP A 175 19.48 0.12 4.63
CA ASP A 175 20.44 -0.21 3.56
C ASP A 175 19.73 -0.36 2.21
N MET A 176 18.54 -0.97 2.20
CA MET A 176 17.72 -1.11 1.00
C MET A 176 17.26 0.26 0.48
N LEU A 177 16.69 1.10 1.34
CA LEU A 177 16.12 2.41 0.98
C LEU A 177 17.18 3.49 0.68
N THR A 178 18.46 3.24 1.01
CA THR A 178 19.58 4.17 0.76
C THR A 178 20.61 3.62 -0.25
N SER A 179 20.33 2.46 -0.83
CA SER A 179 21.13 1.84 -1.88
C SER A 179 21.29 2.75 -3.11
N PRO A 180 22.31 2.52 -3.98
CA PRO A 180 22.47 3.29 -5.21
C PRO A 180 21.23 3.28 -6.12
N ALA A 181 20.56 2.12 -6.25
CA ALA A 181 19.32 2.03 -7.02
C ALA A 181 18.18 2.79 -6.35
N ALA A 182 18.02 2.68 -5.03
CA ALA A 182 17.02 3.45 -4.30
C ALA A 182 17.21 4.97 -4.45
N LYS A 183 18.45 5.47 -4.43
CA LYS A 183 18.74 6.89 -4.70
C LYS A 183 18.34 7.36 -6.10
N GLU A 184 18.25 6.45 -7.06
CA GLU A 184 17.79 6.75 -8.42
C GLU A 184 16.27 6.75 -8.54
N TYR A 185 15.56 5.89 -7.81
CA TYR A 185 14.11 5.71 -7.99
C TYR A 185 13.25 6.23 -6.86
N ILE A 186 13.81 6.52 -5.69
CA ILE A 186 13.08 7.10 -4.56
C ILE A 186 13.26 8.62 -4.60
N LEU A 187 12.17 9.35 -4.47
CA LEU A 187 12.19 10.81 -4.40
C LEU A 187 12.99 11.22 -3.17
N SER A 188 14.03 12.04 -3.34
CA SER A 188 15.01 12.34 -2.28
C SER A 188 14.51 13.28 -1.20
N THR A 189 13.30 13.82 -1.32
CA THR A 189 12.74 14.77 -0.36
C THR A 189 12.27 14.04 0.89
N SER A 190 12.51 14.64 2.05
CA SER A 190 12.01 14.17 3.34
C SER A 190 11.00 15.18 3.86
N ASP A 191 9.94 14.68 4.51
CA ASP A 191 8.92 15.47 5.21
C ASP A 191 8.15 16.47 4.33
N THR A 192 8.33 16.46 3.01
CA THR A 192 7.58 17.27 2.05
C THR A 192 6.95 16.39 0.99
N LEU A 193 5.67 16.65 0.71
CA LEU A 193 4.97 16.04 -0.40
C LEU A 193 4.99 17.00 -1.59
N GLU A 194 5.80 16.66 -2.60
CA GLU A 194 6.13 17.54 -3.71
C GLU A 194 5.01 17.66 -4.76
N ILE A 195 5.27 18.47 -5.79
CA ILE A 195 4.46 18.50 -7.03
C ILE A 195 4.80 17.31 -7.93
N LEU A 196 3.82 16.92 -8.75
CA LEU A 196 3.86 15.76 -9.62
C LEU A 196 5.11 15.73 -10.50
N GLY A 197 5.46 16.85 -11.14
CA GLY A 197 6.60 16.96 -12.05
C GLY A 197 7.94 16.60 -11.41
N GLN A 198 8.12 16.86 -10.11
CA GLN A 198 9.33 16.50 -9.39
C GLN A 198 9.37 15.01 -9.00
N ALA A 199 8.19 14.39 -8.86
CA ALA A 199 8.04 13.01 -8.42
C ALA A 199 7.91 12.01 -9.59
N ARG A 200 7.73 12.46 -10.84
CA ARG A 200 7.61 11.58 -12.00
C ARG A 200 8.79 10.62 -12.13
N GLY A 201 8.48 9.34 -12.37
CA GLY A 201 9.46 8.26 -12.44
C GLY A 201 10.04 7.88 -11.07
N LYS A 202 9.44 8.35 -9.97
CA LYS A 202 9.93 8.11 -8.61
C LYS A 202 8.88 7.44 -7.72
N ILE A 203 9.41 6.91 -6.63
CA ILE A 203 8.67 6.40 -5.48
C ILE A 203 8.63 7.47 -4.40
N VAL A 204 7.44 7.71 -3.85
CA VAL A 204 7.24 8.45 -2.60
C VAL A 204 7.06 7.43 -1.47
N LEU A 205 7.94 7.45 -0.47
CA LEU A 205 7.83 6.54 0.67
C LEU A 205 6.87 7.09 1.71
N LEU A 206 5.99 6.22 2.21
CA LEU A 206 5.17 6.43 3.40
C LEU A 206 5.70 5.47 4.48
N ARG A 207 6.49 5.99 5.42
CA ARG A 207 7.26 5.17 6.35
C ARG A 207 6.46 4.92 7.62
N ARG A 208 5.83 3.75 7.73
CA ARG A 208 5.15 3.28 8.95
C ARG A 208 6.10 2.48 9.85
N PHE A 209 7.31 2.99 10.01
CA PHE A 209 8.38 2.43 10.84
C PHE A 209 9.35 3.53 11.27
N ASP A 210 10.08 3.28 12.36
CA ASP A 210 11.14 4.14 12.87
C ASP A 210 12.50 3.46 12.78
N LEU A 211 13.57 4.27 12.79
CA LEU A 211 14.97 3.83 12.91
C LEU A 211 15.56 4.21 14.28
N ASP A 212 14.74 4.15 15.33
CA ASP A 212 15.03 4.60 16.70
C ASP A 212 16.08 3.76 17.45
N LEU A 213 16.42 2.57 16.95
CA LEU A 213 17.49 1.72 17.45
C LEU A 213 18.82 1.96 16.73
N LEU A 214 18.83 2.81 15.70
CA LEU A 214 20.02 3.25 14.98
C LEU A 214 20.44 4.67 15.40
N PRO A 215 21.67 5.12 15.08
CA PRO A 215 22.06 6.51 15.32
C PRO A 215 21.09 7.49 14.61
N PRO A 216 20.75 8.65 15.20
CA PRO A 216 19.76 9.59 14.64
C PRO A 216 20.02 10.04 13.19
N SER A 217 21.27 10.00 12.73
CA SER A 217 21.62 10.31 11.34
C SER A 217 20.97 9.37 10.32
N TYR A 218 20.64 8.14 10.72
CA TYR A 218 19.99 7.16 9.85
C TYR A 218 18.56 7.60 9.53
N GLU A 219 17.82 8.03 10.55
CA GLU A 219 16.47 8.58 10.42
C GLU A 219 16.42 9.76 9.45
N THR A 220 17.40 10.69 9.56
CA THR A 220 17.49 11.86 8.68
C THR A 220 17.94 11.56 7.24
N ASN A 221 18.55 10.40 7.01
CA ASN A 221 19.09 10.01 5.70
C ASN A 221 18.10 9.20 4.85
N VAL A 222 17.00 8.73 5.43
CA VAL A 222 15.96 8.02 4.68
C VAL A 222 14.93 9.04 4.16
N PRO A 223 14.68 9.06 2.84
CA PRO A 223 13.72 9.98 2.23
C PRO A 223 12.26 9.60 2.54
N GLY A 224 11.32 10.47 2.13
CA GLY A 224 9.89 10.25 2.22
C GLY A 224 9.25 10.82 3.48
N LEU A 225 7.99 10.44 3.70
CA LEU A 225 7.17 10.92 4.81
C LEU A 225 7.22 9.94 5.97
N ARG A 226 7.57 10.43 7.16
CA ARG A 226 7.59 9.62 8.38
C ARG A 226 6.20 9.60 9.04
N PHE A 227 5.70 8.39 9.28
CA PHE A 227 4.48 8.11 10.04
C PHE A 227 4.83 7.11 11.14
N SER A 228 5.35 7.60 12.27
CA SER A 228 5.77 6.72 13.38
C SER A 228 4.60 5.81 13.80
N PRO A 229 4.84 4.52 14.05
CA PRO A 229 3.85 3.64 14.65
C PRO A 229 3.29 4.15 15.99
N GLU A 230 4.04 4.98 16.73
CA GLU A 230 3.56 5.57 17.99
C GLU A 230 2.47 6.63 17.77
N ASP A 231 2.49 7.32 16.63
CA ASP A 231 1.52 8.35 16.26
C ASP A 231 0.29 7.76 15.53
N TRP A 232 0.37 6.49 15.13
CA TRP A 232 -0.68 5.79 14.41
C TRP A 232 -1.56 5.01 15.40
N THR A 233 -2.68 5.61 15.82
CA THR A 233 -3.58 4.94 16.77
C THR A 233 -4.18 3.68 16.16
N ASP A 234 -4.06 2.56 16.88
CA ASP A 234 -4.62 1.28 16.48
C ASP A 234 -6.13 1.36 16.23
N ASN A 235 -6.60 0.77 15.13
CA ASN A 235 -8.00 0.80 14.68
C ASN A 235 -8.59 2.23 14.66
N GLY A 236 -7.81 3.23 14.26
CA GLY A 236 -8.16 4.64 14.37
C GLY A 236 -9.03 5.15 13.21
N ALA A 237 -10.30 5.50 13.49
CA ALA A 237 -11.21 6.04 12.48
C ALA A 237 -10.94 7.53 12.08
N SER A 238 -10.08 8.23 12.83
CA SER A 238 -9.73 9.64 12.57
C SER A 238 -8.40 10.00 13.23
N ILE A 239 -7.32 9.73 12.52
CA ILE A 239 -5.94 9.98 12.94
C ILE A 239 -5.46 11.29 12.29
N THR A 240 -4.66 12.08 13.00
CA THR A 240 -3.98 13.26 12.44
C THR A 240 -2.52 13.23 12.83
N ILE A 241 -1.62 13.15 11.85
CA ILE A 241 -0.18 13.10 12.05
C ILE A 241 0.46 14.28 11.33
N ALA A 242 1.32 15.02 12.01
CA ALA A 242 2.19 16.01 11.37
C ALA A 242 3.43 15.31 10.83
N TYR A 243 3.54 15.21 9.51
CA TYR A 243 4.74 14.67 8.86
C TYR A 243 5.76 15.78 8.53
N ASN A 244 5.42 17.05 8.80
CA ASN A 244 6.30 18.19 8.60
C ASN A 244 6.24 19.14 9.81
N SER A 245 7.39 19.63 10.25
CA SER A 245 7.47 20.61 11.35
C SER A 245 6.88 21.98 11.00
N GLU A 246 6.87 22.37 9.72
CA GLU A 246 6.26 23.58 9.17
C GLU A 246 4.80 23.35 8.72
N HIS A 247 4.04 22.58 9.49
CA HIS A 247 2.64 22.30 9.19
C HIS A 247 1.72 23.48 9.49
N ASP A 248 0.58 23.54 8.79
CA ASP A 248 -0.45 24.56 8.95
C ASP A 248 -1.82 23.88 9.14
N PRO A 249 -2.38 23.89 10.37
CA PRO A 249 -3.70 23.33 10.64
C PRO A 249 -4.86 24.01 9.89
N GLY A 250 -4.68 25.27 9.45
CA GLY A 250 -5.70 26.01 8.71
C GLY A 250 -5.86 25.52 7.28
N THR A 251 -4.77 25.10 6.64
CA THR A 251 -4.77 24.57 5.26
C THR A 251 -4.62 23.05 5.20
N GLY A 252 -4.18 22.41 6.27
CA GLY A 252 -3.79 21.00 6.30
C GLY A 252 -2.36 20.74 5.79
N LYS A 253 -1.62 21.76 5.33
CA LYS A 253 -0.26 21.58 4.82
C LYS A 253 0.61 20.89 5.87
N GLY A 254 1.38 19.87 5.48
CA GLY A 254 2.27 19.15 6.39
C GLY A 254 1.54 18.21 7.37
N LEU A 255 0.21 18.06 7.25
CA LEU A 255 -0.61 17.16 8.04
C LEU A 255 -1.17 16.04 7.15
N ALA A 256 -1.13 14.82 7.68
CA ALA A 256 -1.88 13.69 7.17
C ALA A 256 -3.13 13.46 8.03
N TYR A 257 -4.26 13.29 7.37
CA TYR A 257 -5.49 12.82 7.95
C TYR A 257 -5.69 11.39 7.50
N ILE A 258 -5.75 10.48 8.46
CA ILE A 258 -5.77 9.04 8.19
C ILE A 258 -7.04 8.43 8.80
N GLU A 259 -7.63 7.47 8.10
CA GLU A 259 -8.68 6.59 8.62
C GLU A 259 -8.23 5.15 8.38
N ASP A 260 -8.02 4.40 9.45
CA ASP A 260 -7.55 3.01 9.44
C ASP A 260 -8.43 2.17 10.41
N TYR A 261 -9.74 2.23 10.22
CA TYR A 261 -10.72 1.49 11.03
C TYR A 261 -10.93 0.07 10.49
N TYR A 262 -9.85 -0.71 10.52
CA TYR A 262 -9.75 -2.03 9.89
C TYR A 262 -10.60 -3.11 10.60
N GLY A 263 -10.96 -2.92 11.87
CA GLY A 263 -11.67 -3.88 12.70
C GLY A 263 -12.95 -3.30 13.28
N PRO A 264 -14.10 -3.37 12.57
CA PRO A 264 -15.37 -2.83 13.04
C PRO A 264 -15.74 -3.32 14.44
N GLU A 265 -15.98 -2.42 15.39
CA GLU A 265 -16.32 -2.79 16.76
C GLU A 265 -17.79 -3.17 16.88
N THR A 266 -18.11 -4.41 16.51
CA THR A 266 -19.47 -4.97 16.53
C THR A 266 -19.54 -6.18 17.49
N SER A 267 -20.77 -6.65 17.80
CA SER A 267 -20.94 -7.85 18.63
C SER A 267 -20.32 -9.08 17.95
N PRO A 268 -19.73 -10.06 18.67
CA PRO A 268 -19.20 -11.29 18.06
C PRO A 268 -20.20 -12.04 17.16
N SER A 269 -21.51 -11.87 17.40
CA SER A 269 -22.61 -12.47 16.65
C SER A 269 -23.18 -11.57 15.54
N SER A 270 -22.60 -10.40 15.29
CA SER A 270 -23.07 -9.41 14.30
C SER A 270 -23.04 -9.97 12.89
N SER A 271 -23.98 -9.56 12.05
CA SER A 271 -24.03 -9.94 10.64
C SER A 271 -22.92 -9.29 9.79
N LEU A 272 -22.70 -9.84 8.59
CA LEU A 272 -21.85 -9.18 7.57
C LEU A 272 -22.37 -7.77 7.25
N GLN A 273 -23.70 -7.60 7.14
CA GLN A 273 -24.34 -6.32 6.85
C GLN A 273 -23.97 -5.27 7.90
N GLU A 274 -24.06 -5.59 9.20
CA GLU A 274 -23.71 -4.68 10.29
C GLU A 274 -22.24 -4.25 10.22
N ASN A 275 -21.33 -5.19 9.94
CA ASN A 275 -19.90 -4.91 9.84
C ASN A 275 -19.58 -4.00 8.67
N VAL A 276 -20.15 -4.28 7.50
CA VAL A 276 -20.01 -3.42 6.32
C VAL A 276 -20.59 -2.03 6.59
N GLU A 277 -21.74 -1.92 7.26
CA GLU A 277 -22.34 -0.61 7.61
C GLU A 277 -21.46 0.21 8.56
N VAL A 278 -20.89 -0.44 9.57
CA VAL A 278 -20.02 0.22 10.56
C VAL A 278 -18.71 0.66 9.94
N ASN A 279 -18.06 -0.18 9.12
CA ASN A 279 -16.86 0.19 8.37
C ASN A 279 -17.16 1.33 7.37
N MET A 280 -18.22 1.21 6.57
CA MET A 280 -18.64 2.25 5.63
C MET A 280 -18.86 3.60 6.31
N LYS A 281 -19.37 3.64 7.54
CA LYS A 281 -19.56 4.90 8.26
C LYS A 281 -18.22 5.62 8.52
N ALA A 282 -17.17 4.89 8.91
CA ALA A 282 -15.84 5.46 9.11
C ALA A 282 -15.25 5.95 7.77
N VAL A 283 -15.27 5.08 6.76
CA VAL A 283 -14.78 5.39 5.41
C VAL A 283 -15.48 6.63 4.83
N LEU A 284 -16.81 6.69 4.84
CA LEU A 284 -17.55 7.83 4.30
C LEU A 284 -17.30 9.11 5.10
N SER A 285 -17.18 9.03 6.42
CA SER A 285 -16.83 10.19 7.24
C SER A 285 -15.45 10.77 6.85
N HIS A 286 -14.49 9.91 6.53
CA HIS A 286 -13.18 10.35 6.05
C HIS A 286 -13.25 10.96 4.65
N LEU A 287 -13.93 10.28 3.72
CA LEU A 287 -14.09 10.75 2.34
C LEU A 287 -14.85 12.08 2.25
N ASP A 288 -15.90 12.27 3.06
CA ASP A 288 -16.62 13.54 3.12
C ASP A 288 -15.71 14.66 3.66
N LYS A 289 -14.92 14.40 4.72
CA LYS A 289 -13.92 15.36 5.23
C LYS A 289 -12.91 15.78 4.16
N ALA A 290 -12.44 14.84 3.34
CA ALA A 290 -11.53 15.14 2.22
C ALA A 290 -12.21 16.00 1.13
N ALA A 291 -13.48 15.68 0.82
CA ALA A 291 -14.26 16.30 -0.24
C ALA A 291 -14.83 17.69 0.11
N ASP A 292 -14.84 18.06 1.39
CA ASP A 292 -15.35 19.33 1.90
C ASP A 292 -14.46 20.53 1.52
N GLY A 293 -13.17 20.30 1.24
CA GLY A 293 -12.25 21.34 0.74
C GLY A 293 -11.70 22.33 1.76
N HIS A 294 -12.04 22.19 3.04
CA HIS A 294 -11.52 23.06 4.12
C HIS A 294 -10.02 22.87 4.40
N LEU A 295 -9.46 21.72 4.05
CA LEU A 295 -8.05 21.36 4.28
C LEU A 295 -7.35 21.12 2.94
N PRO A 296 -7.24 22.17 2.09
CA PRO A 296 -6.84 22.02 0.70
C PRO A 296 -5.43 21.46 0.52
N ASP A 297 -4.53 21.58 1.48
CA ASP A 297 -3.14 21.08 1.37
C ASP A 297 -2.87 19.86 2.28
N GLY A 298 -3.91 19.30 2.89
CA GLY A 298 -3.81 18.05 3.68
C GLY A 298 -3.62 16.81 2.81
N LEU A 299 -2.78 15.88 3.29
CA LEU A 299 -2.72 14.52 2.76
C LEU A 299 -3.86 13.72 3.39
N PHE A 300 -4.81 13.27 2.57
CA PHE A 300 -5.85 12.35 3.00
C PHE A 300 -5.45 10.93 2.62
N TRP A 301 -5.54 10.02 3.59
CA TRP A 301 -5.17 8.61 3.42
C TRP A 301 -6.16 7.71 4.17
N GLY A 302 -7.15 7.18 3.46
CA GLY A 302 -8.20 6.32 4.03
C GLY A 302 -8.04 4.85 3.62
N PHE A 303 -8.59 3.95 4.43
CA PHE A 303 -8.57 2.51 4.22
C PHE A 303 -10.01 1.98 4.11
N ALA A 304 -10.43 1.68 2.89
CA ALA A 304 -11.70 1.00 2.62
C ALA A 304 -11.64 -0.52 2.90
N SER A 305 -10.48 -1.03 3.32
CA SER A 305 -10.28 -2.40 3.75
C SER A 305 -10.87 -2.63 5.15
N GLY A 306 -11.05 -3.90 5.50
CA GLY A 306 -11.48 -4.27 6.85
C GLY A 306 -11.73 -5.76 7.00
N LYS A 307 -11.78 -6.22 8.25
CA LYS A 307 -12.09 -7.62 8.58
C LYS A 307 -12.65 -7.77 9.98
N ASN A 308 -13.34 -8.89 10.22
CA ASN A 308 -13.72 -9.35 11.54
C ASN A 308 -13.67 -10.87 11.65
N VAL A 309 -12.46 -11.41 11.54
CA VAL A 309 -12.21 -12.85 11.44
C VAL A 309 -12.31 -13.61 12.76
N ARG A 310 -12.35 -12.92 13.91
CA ARG A 310 -12.47 -13.53 15.24
C ARG A 310 -13.91 -13.59 15.77
N HIS A 311 -14.89 -13.30 14.92
CA HIS A 311 -16.33 -13.42 15.21
C HIS A 311 -16.81 -14.88 15.16
N ASP A 312 -18.04 -15.14 15.62
CA ASP A 312 -18.65 -16.49 15.58
C ASP A 312 -18.64 -17.07 14.16
N VAL A 313 -18.85 -16.18 13.18
CA VAL A 313 -18.62 -16.43 11.75
C VAL A 313 -17.56 -15.45 11.29
N ALA A 314 -16.45 -15.96 10.76
CA ALA A 314 -15.36 -15.13 10.30
C ALA A 314 -15.81 -14.24 9.13
N ILE A 315 -15.69 -12.92 9.31
CA ILE A 315 -15.89 -11.94 8.25
C ILE A 315 -14.52 -11.61 7.68
N THR A 316 -14.20 -12.20 6.53
CA THR A 316 -12.90 -12.07 5.87
C THR A 316 -12.75 -10.75 5.12
N PRO A 317 -11.51 -10.32 4.78
CA PRO A 317 -11.28 -9.16 3.91
C PRO A 317 -12.12 -9.20 2.62
N ARG A 318 -12.19 -10.38 1.98
CA ARG A 318 -12.99 -10.56 0.75
C ARG A 318 -14.49 -10.32 0.99
N LEU A 319 -15.04 -10.82 2.09
CA LEU A 319 -16.46 -10.62 2.42
C LEU A 319 -16.75 -9.15 2.74
N MET A 320 -15.84 -8.45 3.42
CA MET A 320 -15.98 -7.01 3.66
C MET A 320 -15.96 -6.21 2.35
N ALA A 321 -14.98 -6.46 1.49
CA ALA A 321 -14.82 -5.73 0.23
C ALA A 321 -15.96 -6.01 -0.76
N LEU A 322 -16.29 -7.29 -0.97
CA LEU A 322 -17.14 -7.73 -2.09
C LEU A 322 -18.53 -8.18 -1.66
N GLY A 323 -18.73 -8.51 -0.39
CA GLY A 323 -19.98 -9.10 0.10
C GLY A 323 -20.12 -10.59 -0.21
N ASP A 324 -21.34 -11.11 -0.07
CA ASP A 324 -21.67 -12.54 -0.22
C ASP A 324 -22.70 -12.83 -1.34
N GLY A 325 -22.97 -11.83 -2.19
CA GLY A 325 -23.99 -11.88 -3.24
C GLY A 325 -25.41 -11.50 -2.79
N THR A 326 -25.67 -11.47 -1.47
CA THR A 326 -26.90 -10.91 -0.88
C THR A 326 -26.62 -9.55 -0.26
N VAL A 327 -25.56 -9.46 0.53
CA VAL A 327 -25.04 -8.22 1.12
C VAL A 327 -24.04 -7.62 0.13
N ARG A 328 -24.22 -6.34 -0.21
CA ARG A 328 -23.20 -5.56 -0.94
C ARG A 328 -22.06 -5.21 0.00
N GLY A 329 -20.83 -5.52 -0.41
CA GLY A 329 -19.61 -5.13 0.28
C GLY A 329 -19.26 -3.65 0.14
N VAL A 330 -18.13 -3.26 0.72
CA VAL A 330 -17.62 -1.89 0.75
C VAL A 330 -17.37 -1.34 -0.66
N ASN A 331 -16.69 -2.08 -1.53
CA ASN A 331 -16.31 -1.61 -2.87
C ASN A 331 -17.55 -1.24 -3.70
N ASP A 332 -18.54 -2.12 -3.70
CA ASP A 332 -19.83 -1.89 -4.35
C ASP A 332 -20.54 -0.66 -3.79
N ARG A 333 -20.54 -0.45 -2.48
CA ARG A 333 -21.19 0.72 -1.86
C ARG A 333 -20.44 2.02 -2.16
N LEU A 334 -19.11 1.98 -2.24
CA LEU A 334 -18.30 3.12 -2.67
C LEU A 334 -18.59 3.50 -4.12
N MET A 335 -18.81 2.53 -5.01
CA MET A 335 -19.26 2.80 -6.38
C MET A 335 -20.58 3.60 -6.42
N GLU A 336 -21.52 3.33 -5.51
CA GLU A 336 -22.74 4.13 -5.39
C GLU A 336 -22.42 5.55 -4.92
N TYR A 337 -21.60 5.66 -3.86
CA TYR A 337 -21.20 6.94 -3.29
C TYR A 337 -20.48 7.83 -4.31
N PHE A 338 -19.67 7.27 -5.20
CA PHE A 338 -18.87 8.01 -6.19
C PHE A 338 -19.68 8.61 -7.35
N LYS A 339 -20.90 8.13 -7.65
CA LYS A 339 -21.69 8.57 -8.81
C LYS A 339 -21.86 10.09 -8.91
N ASP A 340 -22.06 10.76 -7.78
CA ASP A 340 -22.33 12.19 -7.70
C ASP A 340 -21.14 13.00 -7.13
N LYS A 341 -19.93 12.41 -7.16
CA LYS A 341 -18.73 13.00 -6.52
C LYS A 341 -17.68 13.49 -7.52
N ARG A 342 -18.07 13.69 -8.79
CA ARG A 342 -17.17 14.27 -9.80
C ARG A 342 -16.69 15.66 -9.35
N GLY A 343 -15.40 15.92 -9.51
CA GLY A 343 -14.70 17.12 -9.06
C GLY A 343 -14.28 17.08 -7.58
N LYS A 344 -14.54 16.00 -6.84
CA LYS A 344 -14.15 15.87 -5.44
C LYS A 344 -12.78 15.20 -5.29
N ARG A 345 -12.05 15.68 -4.28
CA ARG A 345 -10.77 15.10 -3.84
C ARG A 345 -10.99 14.21 -2.62
N PHE A 346 -10.44 13.01 -2.68
CA PHE A 346 -10.47 11.98 -1.65
C PHE A 346 -9.08 11.60 -1.14
N GLY A 347 -8.02 11.96 -1.88
CA GLY A 347 -6.65 11.61 -1.52
C GLY A 347 -6.32 10.15 -1.88
N ILE A 348 -5.50 9.50 -1.04
CA ILE A 348 -5.18 8.08 -1.15
C ILE A 348 -6.31 7.27 -0.55
N VAL A 349 -6.88 6.32 -1.30
CA VAL A 349 -7.87 5.37 -0.80
C VAL A 349 -7.36 3.95 -1.03
N MET A 350 -7.06 3.24 0.05
CA MET A 350 -6.59 1.85 0.02
C MET A 350 -7.79 0.90 -0.03
N PHE A 351 -7.85 0.04 -1.05
CA PHE A 351 -8.91 -0.95 -1.23
C PHE A 351 -8.38 -2.37 -0.99
N ASP A 352 -9.26 -3.26 -0.51
CA ASP A 352 -9.10 -4.71 -0.66
C ASP A 352 -9.80 -5.16 -1.96
N PHE A 353 -9.23 -6.13 -2.67
CA PHE A 353 -9.73 -6.67 -3.94
C PHE A 353 -10.08 -5.54 -4.92
N CYS A 354 -9.12 -4.63 -5.13
CA CYS A 354 -9.33 -3.39 -5.88
C CYS A 354 -9.74 -3.61 -7.35
N GLU A 355 -9.56 -4.83 -7.86
CA GLU A 355 -10.02 -5.29 -9.16
C GLU A 355 -11.52 -5.57 -9.25
N GLU A 356 -12.23 -5.63 -8.13
CA GLU A 356 -13.66 -5.95 -8.06
C GLU A 356 -14.43 -4.85 -7.27
N PRO A 357 -15.45 -4.21 -7.88
CA PRO A 357 -15.91 -4.40 -9.25
C PRO A 357 -14.91 -3.80 -10.28
N HIS A 358 -14.90 -4.33 -11.50
CA HIS A 358 -13.88 -4.01 -12.52
C HIS A 358 -13.76 -2.51 -12.85
N GLU A 359 -14.84 -1.76 -12.63
CA GLU A 359 -14.93 -0.32 -12.85
C GLU A 359 -14.49 0.53 -11.66
N LEU A 360 -14.12 -0.07 -10.52
CA LEU A 360 -13.79 0.65 -9.28
C LEU A 360 -12.66 1.66 -9.49
N ILE A 361 -11.51 1.19 -9.95
CA ILE A 361 -10.33 2.03 -10.18
C ILE A 361 -10.57 3.05 -11.31
N PRO A 362 -11.11 2.67 -12.49
CA PRO A 362 -11.51 3.63 -13.51
C PRO A 362 -12.48 4.72 -13.00
N THR A 363 -13.48 4.33 -12.21
CA THR A 363 -14.46 5.26 -11.65
C THR A 363 -13.80 6.23 -10.69
N PHE A 364 -13.00 5.72 -9.75
CA PHE A 364 -12.28 6.55 -8.78
C PHE A 364 -11.33 7.56 -9.46
N LEU A 365 -10.56 7.11 -10.45
CA LEU A 365 -9.69 7.98 -11.25
C LEU A 365 -10.48 9.03 -12.05
N SER A 366 -11.68 8.69 -12.53
CA SER A 366 -12.53 9.62 -13.29
C SER A 366 -13.15 10.74 -12.44
N LEU A 367 -13.14 10.62 -11.11
CA LEU A 367 -13.71 11.61 -10.19
C LEU A 367 -12.97 12.93 -10.26
N GLN A 368 -11.68 12.92 -10.58
CA GLN A 368 -10.89 14.13 -10.73
C GLN A 368 -10.36 14.20 -12.15
N ALA A 369 -10.67 15.28 -12.87
CA ALA A 369 -10.06 15.52 -14.16
C ALA A 369 -8.61 16.00 -14.00
N PRO A 370 -7.71 15.68 -14.95
CA PRO A 370 -6.38 16.25 -15.03
C PRO A 370 -6.35 17.78 -15.13
#